data_AF-A0A7K9T201-F1
#
_entry.id   AF-A0A7K9T201-F1
#
_cell.length_a   1.000
_cell.length_b   1.000
_cell.length_c   1.000
_cell.angle_alpha   90.00
_cell.angle_beta   90.00
_cell.angle_gamma   90.00
#
_symmetry.space_group_name_H-M   'P 1'
#
loop_
_entity.id
_entity.type
_entity.pdbx_description
1 polymer ?
#
loop_
_entity_poly.entity_id
_entity_poly.type
_entity_poly.pdbx_seq_one_letter_code
_entity_poly.pdbx_strand_id
1 'polypeptide(L)'
;QTILIQNIYRNPQNSAQTADGSHCAVSDVEMQEHYDEFFEEVFTEMEEKYGEVEEMNVCDNLGDHLVGNVYVKFRREEDAEKAVIDLNNRWFNGQPIHAELSPVTDFREACCRQYEMGECTRGGFCNFMHLKPISRELRRELYGRRRKK
;
A
#
# COMPACT_ATOMS: atom_id res chain seq x y z
N GLN A 1 -2.07 -7.14 -15.20
CA GLN A 1 -2.06 -7.92 -13.92
C GLN A 1 -1.95 -7.04 -12.67
N THR A 2 -1.10 -6.01 -12.67
CA THR A 2 -0.94 -5.13 -11.51
C THR A 2 -1.77 -3.87 -11.65
N ILE A 3 -2.40 -3.42 -10.58
CA ILE A 3 -3.06 -2.12 -10.49
C ILE A 3 -2.28 -1.20 -9.53
N LEU A 4 -2.43 0.10 -9.74
CA LEU A 4 -2.01 1.15 -8.83
C LEU A 4 -3.27 1.86 -8.34
N ILE A 5 -3.39 2.02 -7.02
CA ILE A 5 -4.36 2.89 -6.37
C ILE A 5 -3.58 4.07 -5.79
N GLN A 6 -3.83 5.26 -6.31
CA GLN A 6 -3.04 6.46 -6.02
C GLN A 6 -3.40 7.09 -4.68
N ASN A 7 -2.39 7.42 -3.88
CA ASN A 7 -2.48 8.20 -2.63
C ASN A 7 -3.59 7.78 -1.65
N ILE A 8 -3.96 6.49 -1.63
CA ILE A 8 -5.08 5.99 -0.82
C ILE A 8 -4.68 5.76 0.64
N TYR A 9 -3.42 5.39 0.91
CA TYR A 9 -2.91 5.31 2.27
C TYR A 9 -2.51 6.68 2.79
N ARG A 10 -3.10 7.10 3.91
CA ARG A 10 -2.76 8.34 4.60
C ARG A 10 -2.04 7.99 5.90
N ASN A 11 -0.71 8.07 5.89
CA ASN A 11 0.09 7.84 7.09
C ASN A 11 -0.23 8.94 8.14
N PRO A 12 -0.77 8.59 9.33
CA PRO A 12 -1.09 9.56 10.38
C PRO A 12 0.11 10.44 10.79
N GLN A 13 1.34 9.93 10.69
CA GLN A 13 2.56 10.68 11.00
C GLN A 13 2.83 11.82 10.02
N ASN A 14 2.43 11.65 8.75
CA ASN A 14 2.61 12.69 7.73
C ASN A 14 1.56 13.80 7.91
N SER A 15 0.36 13.45 8.37
CA SER A 15 -0.75 14.37 8.64
C SER A 15 -0.51 15.24 9.89
N ALA A 16 0.29 14.76 10.85
CA ALA A 16 0.56 15.43 12.13
C ALA A 16 1.59 16.59 12.04
N GLN A 17 2.07 16.95 10.86
CA GLN A 17 2.85 18.18 10.65
C GLN A 17 1.91 19.39 10.51
N THR A 18 1.09 19.66 11.53
CA THR A 18 0.37 20.93 11.67
C THR A 18 1.24 21.93 12.45
N ALA A 19 1.03 23.22 12.18
CA ALA A 19 1.90 24.36 12.53
C ALA A 19 2.10 24.64 14.04
N ASP A 20 1.51 23.81 14.91
CA ASP A 20 1.43 23.94 16.36
C ASP A 20 2.45 23.06 17.11
N GLY A 21 3.20 22.19 16.42
CA GLY A 21 4.29 21.41 17.04
C GLY A 21 3.82 20.43 18.13
N SER A 22 2.50 20.26 18.29
CA SER A 22 1.92 19.26 19.16
C SER A 22 1.97 17.91 18.46
N HIS A 23 3.08 17.20 18.62
CA HIS A 23 3.13 15.78 18.28
C HIS A 23 2.06 15.05 19.10
N CYS A 24 0.97 14.61 18.46
CA CYS A 24 0.24 13.45 18.95
C CYS A 24 1.24 12.29 18.89
N ALA A 25 1.87 11.99 20.03
CA ALA A 25 2.78 10.86 20.16
C ALA A 25 1.95 9.57 20.17
N VAL A 26 1.36 9.25 19.01
CA VAL A 26 0.84 7.90 18.75
C VAL A 26 2.03 6.96 18.84
N SER A 27 1.92 5.93 19.66
CA SER A 27 3.01 4.98 19.85
C SER A 27 3.31 4.21 18.56
N ASP A 28 4.55 3.74 18.39
CA ASP A 28 4.92 2.91 17.23
C ASP A 28 4.03 1.66 17.10
N VAL A 29 3.50 1.16 18.22
CA VAL A 29 2.58 0.03 18.27
C VAL A 29 1.23 0.39 17.65
N GLU A 30 0.60 1.47 18.12
CA GLU A 30 -0.69 1.93 17.59
C GLU A 30 -0.59 2.30 16.11
N MET A 31 0.54 2.83 15.66
CA MET A 31 0.78 3.14 14.25
C MET A 31 0.92 1.88 13.39
N GLN A 32 1.56 0.84 13.93
CA GLN A 32 1.64 -0.46 13.25
C GLN A 32 0.27 -1.12 13.18
N GLU A 33 -0.51 -1.09 14.26
CA GLU A 33 -1.89 -1.63 14.29
C GLU A 33 -2.77 -0.93 13.27
N HIS A 34 -2.80 0.40 13.24
CA HIS A 34 -3.56 1.15 12.23
C HIS A 34 -3.10 0.86 10.79
N TYR A 35 -1.81 0.62 10.57
CA TYR A 35 -1.31 0.24 9.25
C TYR A 35 -1.74 -1.18 8.86
N ASP A 36 -1.65 -2.12 9.79
CA ASP A 36 -2.05 -3.51 9.59
C ASP A 36 -3.56 -3.59 9.31
N GLU A 37 -4.40 -2.86 10.04
CA GLU A 37 -5.85 -2.75 9.81
C GLU A 37 -6.16 -2.24 8.40
N PHE A 38 -5.50 -1.14 7.98
CA PHE A 38 -5.65 -0.60 6.62
C PHE A 38 -5.23 -1.64 5.57
N PHE A 39 -4.11 -2.33 5.78
CA PHE A 39 -3.61 -3.32 4.83
C PHE A 39 -4.58 -4.51 4.73
N GLU A 40 -5.08 -5.00 5.86
CA GLU A 40 -6.05 -6.10 5.88
C GLU A 40 -7.36 -5.74 5.18
N GLU A 41 -7.89 -4.53 5.44
CA GLU A 41 -9.12 -4.04 4.80
C GLU A 41 -8.98 -4.01 3.28
N VAL A 42 -7.91 -3.39 2.76
CA VAL A 42 -7.68 -3.30 1.32
C VAL A 42 -7.43 -4.69 0.74
N PHE A 43 -6.60 -5.52 1.37
CA PHE A 43 -6.28 -6.85 0.87
C PHE A 43 -7.52 -7.73 0.75
N THR A 44 -8.34 -7.78 1.80
CA THR A 44 -9.56 -8.58 1.85
C THR A 44 -10.56 -8.11 0.80
N GLU A 45 -10.76 -6.80 0.68
CA GLU A 45 -11.64 -6.22 -0.33
C GLU A 45 -11.19 -6.58 -1.77
N MET A 46 -9.87 -6.56 -2.03
CA MET A 46 -9.34 -6.95 -3.34
C MET A 46 -9.58 -8.44 -3.64
N GLU A 47 -9.31 -9.32 -2.67
CA GLU A 47 -9.51 -10.77 -2.82
C GLU A 47 -10.99 -11.14 -3.01
N GLU A 48 -11.88 -10.55 -2.21
CA GLU A 48 -13.29 -10.94 -2.20
C GLU A 48 -14.05 -10.43 -3.43
N LYS A 49 -13.74 -9.22 -3.92
CA LYS A 49 -14.50 -8.60 -5.01
C LYS A 49 -13.92 -8.82 -6.40
N TYR A 50 -12.59 -8.87 -6.51
CA TYR A 50 -11.94 -8.84 -7.81
C TYR A 50 -11.28 -10.16 -8.15
N GLY A 51 -10.42 -10.68 -7.28
CA GLY A 51 -9.79 -11.98 -7.50
C GLY A 51 -8.54 -12.20 -6.66
N GLU A 52 -7.89 -13.34 -6.85
CA GLU A 52 -6.73 -13.75 -6.05
C GLU A 52 -5.57 -12.75 -6.18
N VAL A 53 -5.14 -12.17 -5.05
CA VAL A 53 -4.06 -11.17 -4.99
C VAL A 53 -2.71 -11.88 -4.83
N GLU A 54 -1.82 -11.94 -5.81
CA GLU A 54 -0.49 -12.53 -5.63
C GLU A 54 0.38 -11.74 -4.64
N GLU A 55 0.37 -10.41 -4.74
CA GLU A 55 1.19 -9.53 -3.92
C GLU A 55 0.52 -8.16 -3.78
N MET A 56 0.55 -7.59 -2.57
CA MET A 56 0.10 -6.23 -2.31
C MET A 56 1.15 -5.46 -1.51
N ASN A 57 1.41 -4.22 -1.92
CA ASN A 57 2.46 -3.37 -1.36
C ASN A 57 1.96 -1.92 -1.19
N VAL A 58 2.34 -1.28 -0.08
CA VAL A 58 1.99 0.11 0.22
C VAL A 58 3.26 0.96 0.29
N CYS A 59 3.26 2.09 -0.39
CA CYS A 59 4.39 3.02 -0.42
C CYS A 59 4.34 4.02 0.75
N ASP A 60 5.43 4.09 1.51
CA ASP A 60 5.73 5.08 2.56
C ASP A 60 6.68 6.18 2.06
N ASN A 61 6.71 6.39 0.73
CA ASN A 61 7.47 7.48 0.13
C ASN A 61 6.97 8.84 0.65
N LEU A 62 7.86 9.84 0.66
CA LEU A 62 7.51 11.22 1.03
C LEU A 62 7.15 12.10 -0.18
N GLY A 63 7.50 11.67 -1.40
CA GLY A 63 7.24 12.44 -2.62
C GLY A 63 5.83 12.20 -3.16
N ASP A 64 5.19 13.25 -3.65
CA ASP A 64 3.79 13.25 -4.13
C ASP A 64 3.50 12.17 -5.18
N HIS A 65 4.50 11.78 -5.98
CA HIS A 65 4.38 10.77 -7.03
C HIS A 65 4.26 9.33 -6.51
N LEU A 66 4.64 9.07 -5.26
CA LEU A 66 4.64 7.71 -4.66
C LEU A 66 3.98 7.62 -3.28
N VAL A 67 3.82 8.74 -2.57
CA VAL A 67 3.29 8.76 -1.20
C VAL A 67 1.91 8.09 -1.12
N GLY A 68 1.79 7.07 -0.28
CA GLY A 68 0.49 6.41 -0.03
C GLY A 68 -0.05 5.58 -1.20
N ASN A 69 0.74 5.36 -2.25
CA ASN A 69 0.35 4.49 -3.36
C ASN A 69 0.24 3.03 -2.89
N VAL A 70 -0.83 2.36 -3.34
CA VAL A 70 -1.01 0.93 -3.11
C VAL A 70 -0.93 0.21 -4.44
N TYR A 71 -0.08 -0.79 -4.51
CA TYR A 71 0.04 -1.67 -5.66
C TYR A 71 -0.55 -3.03 -5.32
N VAL A 72 -1.41 -3.54 -6.19
CA VAL A 72 -2.03 -4.86 -6.04
C VAL A 72 -1.77 -5.64 -7.31
N LYS A 73 -1.05 -6.75 -7.20
CA LYS A 73 -0.82 -7.69 -8.30
C LYS A 73 -1.78 -8.85 -8.16
N PHE A 74 -2.69 -8.99 -9.13
CA PHE A 74 -3.61 -10.12 -9.19
C PHE A 74 -2.99 -11.30 -9.93
N ARG A 75 -3.47 -12.51 -9.63
CA ARG A 75 -3.10 -13.74 -10.34
C ARG A 75 -3.56 -13.73 -11.80
N ARG A 76 -4.67 -13.06 -12.09
CA ARG A 76 -5.24 -12.94 -13.45
C ARG A 76 -5.29 -11.49 -13.87
N GLU A 77 -5.09 -11.27 -15.16
CA GLU A 77 -5.14 -9.92 -15.74
C GLU A 77 -6.56 -9.34 -15.78
N GLU A 78 -7.55 -10.18 -16.07
CA GLU A 78 -8.97 -9.82 -16.09
C GLU A 78 -9.45 -9.25 -14.73
N ASP A 79 -8.94 -9.80 -13.62
CA ASP A 79 -9.28 -9.35 -12.26
C ASP A 79 -8.77 -7.91 -12.02
N ALA A 80 -7.59 -7.58 -12.56
CA ALA A 80 -7.01 -6.24 -12.49
C ALA A 80 -7.83 -5.21 -13.28
N GLU A 81 -8.27 -5.57 -14.50
CA GLU A 81 -9.12 -4.71 -15.33
C GLU A 81 -10.47 -4.44 -14.64
N LYS A 82 -11.10 -5.50 -14.11
CA LYS A 82 -12.34 -5.38 -13.34
C LYS A 82 -12.18 -4.48 -12.12
N ALA A 83 -11.08 -4.64 -11.38
CA ALA A 83 -10.78 -3.83 -10.21
C ALA A 83 -10.67 -2.34 -10.57
N VAL A 84 -9.92 -1.99 -11.63
CA VAL A 84 -9.76 -0.59 -12.07
C VAL A 84 -11.10 0.04 -12.43
N ILE A 85 -11.95 -0.67 -13.19
CA ILE A 85 -13.25 -0.15 -13.62
C ILE A 85 -14.15 0.13 -12.41
N ASP A 86 -14.25 -0.82 -11.49
CA ASP A 86 -15.14 -0.68 -10.32
C ASP A 86 -14.60 0.36 -9.32
N LEU A 87 -13.30 0.31 -8.99
CA LEU A 87 -12.70 1.19 -7.98
C LEU A 87 -12.82 2.67 -8.33
N ASN A 88 -12.68 3.06 -9.61
CA ASN A 88 -12.84 4.45 -10.03
C ASN A 88 -14.28 5.00 -9.87
N ASN A 89 -15.26 4.16 -9.53
CA ASN A 89 -16.62 4.57 -9.21
C ASN A 89 -16.91 4.56 -7.69
N ARG A 90 -15.87 4.40 -6.87
CA ARG A 90 -15.99 4.18 -5.43
C ARG A 90 -15.23 5.23 -4.62
N TRP A 91 -15.53 5.22 -3.33
CA TRP A 91 -14.99 6.14 -2.35
C TRP A 91 -14.34 5.35 -1.22
N PHE A 92 -13.25 5.89 -0.67
CA PHE A 92 -12.55 5.36 0.49
C PHE A 92 -12.24 6.53 1.44
N ASN A 93 -12.62 6.42 2.72
CA ASN A 93 -12.44 7.47 3.73
C ASN A 93 -12.84 8.88 3.28
N GLY A 94 -13.98 8.98 2.58
CA GLY A 94 -14.53 10.27 2.12
C GLY A 94 -13.78 10.90 0.93
N GLN A 95 -12.91 10.16 0.26
CA GLN A 95 -12.23 10.58 -0.97
C GLN A 95 -12.58 9.64 -2.13
N PRO A 96 -12.67 10.14 -3.38
CA PRO A 96 -12.80 9.28 -4.55
C PRO A 96 -11.51 8.45 -4.73
N ILE A 97 -11.67 7.19 -5.13
CA ILE A 97 -10.54 6.32 -5.42
C ILE A 97 -10.06 6.57 -6.86
N HIS A 98 -8.74 6.67 -7.02
CA HIS A 98 -8.09 6.76 -8.33
C HIS A 98 -7.27 5.50 -8.57
N ALA A 99 -7.74 4.64 -9.49
CA ALA A 99 -7.10 3.38 -9.82
C ALA A 99 -6.70 3.32 -11.30
N GLU A 100 -5.55 2.73 -11.61
CA GLU A 100 -5.09 2.51 -12.97
C GLU A 100 -4.32 1.19 -13.11
N LEU A 101 -4.17 0.70 -14.35
CA LEU A 101 -3.28 -0.43 -14.61
C LEU A 101 -1.82 0.01 -14.47
N SER A 102 -1.03 -0.79 -13.77
CA SER A 102 0.39 -0.53 -13.56
C SER A 102 1.24 -1.43 -14.43
N PRO A 103 2.31 -0.91 -15.08
CA PRO A 103 3.26 -1.73 -15.83
C PRO A 103 4.20 -2.54 -14.93
N VAL A 104 4.13 -2.38 -13.60
CA VAL A 104 5.02 -3.06 -12.66
C VAL A 104 4.70 -4.56 -12.63
N THR A 105 5.68 -5.38 -12.99
CA THR A 105 5.56 -6.85 -13.03
C THR A 105 6.40 -7.55 -11.96
N ASP A 106 7.52 -6.95 -11.57
CA ASP A 106 8.42 -7.40 -10.50
C ASP A 106 8.69 -6.26 -9.51
N PHE A 107 8.17 -6.37 -8.30
CA PHE A 107 8.36 -5.36 -7.27
C PHE A 107 9.81 -5.25 -6.80
N ARG A 108 10.61 -6.31 -6.89
CA ARG A 108 12.02 -6.27 -6.44
C ARG A 108 12.86 -5.29 -7.26
N GLU A 109 12.50 -5.08 -8.52
CA GLU A 109 13.15 -4.12 -9.41
C GLU A 109 12.61 -2.69 -9.22
N ALA A 110 11.38 -2.56 -8.72
CA ALA A 110 10.75 -1.27 -8.43
C ALA A 110 11.06 -0.72 -7.02
N CYS A 111 11.47 -1.60 -6.09
CA CYS A 111 11.76 -1.25 -4.70
C CYS A 111 13.13 -0.59 -4.52
N CYS A 112 13.20 0.33 -3.56
CA CYS A 112 14.45 1.00 -3.22
C CYS A 112 15.27 0.13 -2.27
N ARG A 113 16.29 -0.54 -2.80
CA ARG A 113 17.20 -1.39 -1.99
C ARG A 113 17.87 -0.63 -0.83
N GLN A 114 18.18 0.66 -1.01
CA GLN A 114 18.74 1.48 0.06
C GLN A 114 17.73 1.73 1.19
N TYR A 115 16.44 1.85 0.87
CA TYR A 115 15.40 2.02 1.90
C TYR A 115 15.19 0.74 2.69
N GLU A 116 15.21 -0.42 2.03
CA GLU A 116 15.15 -1.74 2.70
C GLU A 116 16.29 -1.92 3.72
N MET A 117 17.44 -1.28 3.49
CA MET A 117 18.60 -1.29 4.41
C MET A 117 18.55 -0.15 5.44
N GLY A 118 17.58 0.77 5.37
CA GLY A 118 17.50 1.94 6.25
C GLY A 118 18.47 3.08 5.89
N GLU A 119 19.03 3.07 4.67
CA GLU A 119 20.11 3.97 4.23
C GLU A 119 19.67 4.97 3.14
N CYS A 120 18.41 4.94 2.71
CA CYS A 120 17.94 5.86 1.67
C CYS A 120 17.85 7.30 2.20
N THR A 121 18.72 8.18 1.68
CA THR A 121 18.80 9.60 2.04
C THR A 121 18.11 10.52 1.04
N ARG A 122 17.45 9.98 0.01
CA ARG A 122 16.82 10.77 -1.08
C ARG A 122 15.54 11.48 -0.66
N GLY A 123 14.94 11.11 0.48
CA GLY A 123 13.69 11.68 0.97
C GLY A 123 12.58 11.66 -0.10
N GLY A 124 11.90 12.80 -0.31
CA GLY A 124 10.85 12.95 -1.31
C GLY A 124 11.32 12.86 -2.78
N PHE A 125 12.63 12.85 -3.04
CA PHE A 125 13.19 12.74 -4.40
C PHE A 125 13.50 11.30 -4.82
N CYS A 126 13.18 10.30 -3.98
CA CYS A 126 13.36 8.90 -4.38
C CYS A 126 12.29 8.48 -5.40
N ASN A 127 12.72 7.91 -6.52
CA ASN A 127 11.85 7.39 -7.58
C ASN A 127 11.60 5.87 -7.49
N PHE A 128 12.09 5.23 -6.42
CA PHE A 128 11.88 3.82 -6.14
C PHE A 128 10.92 3.66 -4.97
N MET A 129 10.15 2.57 -4.96
CA MET A 129 9.15 2.31 -3.93
C MET A 129 9.82 2.10 -2.58
N HIS A 130 9.36 2.85 -1.58
CA HIS A 130 9.69 2.63 -0.17
C HIS A 130 8.54 1.86 0.45
N LEU A 131 8.68 0.55 0.62
CA LEU A 131 7.57 -0.28 1.06
C LEU A 131 7.42 -0.27 2.58
N LYS A 132 6.20 -0.02 3.05
CA LYS A 132 5.85 -0.14 4.47
C LYS A 132 5.63 -1.62 4.83
N PRO A 133 6.41 -2.21 5.76
CA PRO A 133 6.24 -3.60 6.12
C PRO A 133 5.00 -3.80 7.01
N ILE A 134 4.19 -4.82 6.70
CA ILE A 134 3.14 -5.30 7.62
C ILE A 134 3.74 -6.10 8.77
N SER A 135 3.02 -6.26 9.86
CA SER A 135 3.48 -7.13 10.96
C SER A 135 3.68 -8.58 10.51
N ARG A 136 4.53 -9.28 11.24
CA ARG A 136 4.81 -10.71 11.00
C ARG A 136 3.57 -11.58 11.20
N GLU A 137 2.66 -11.16 12.08
CA GLU A 137 1.42 -11.85 12.37
C GLU A 137 0.46 -11.71 11.19
N LEU A 138 0.16 -10.48 10.76
CA LEU A 138 -0.71 -10.22 9.61
C LEU A 138 -0.18 -10.90 8.34
N ARG A 139 1.14 -10.84 8.10
CA ARG A 139 1.75 -11.54 6.96
C ARG A 139 1.48 -13.05 6.98
N ARG A 140 1.51 -13.67 8.15
CA ARG A 140 1.24 -15.11 8.31
C ARG A 140 -0.24 -15.41 8.11
N GLU A 141 -1.12 -14.54 8.56
CA GLU A 141 -2.55 -14.68 8.36
C GLU A 141 -2.94 -14.62 6.89
N LEU A 142 -2.57 -13.55 6.19
CA LEU A 142 -2.97 -13.30 4.82
C LEU A 142 -2.33 -14.28 3.83
N TYR A 143 -1.01 -14.47 3.93
CA TYR A 143 -0.26 -15.28 2.96
C TYR A 143 0.02 -16.72 3.43
N GLY A 144 -0.07 -17.00 4.74
CA GLY A 144 0.18 -18.34 5.27
C GLY A 144 -0.97 -19.32 5.04
N ARG A 145 -2.21 -18.83 4.92
CA ARG A 145 -3.39 -19.66 4.58
C ARG A 145 -3.26 -20.30 3.19
N ARG A 146 -2.57 -19.65 2.23
CA ARG A 146 -2.39 -20.15 0.85
C ARG A 146 -1.47 -21.35 0.70
N ARG A 147 -0.58 -21.60 1.67
CA ARG A 147 0.31 -22.78 1.63
C ARG A 147 -0.40 -24.12 1.91
N LYS A 148 -1.68 -24.10 2.28
CA LYS A 148 -2.46 -25.30 2.66
C LYS A 148 -3.49 -25.76 1.62
N LYS A 149 -3.53 -25.16 0.43
CA LYS A 149 -4.35 -25.63 -0.70
C LYS A 149 -3.48 -26.10 -1.85
#